data_AF-A0AAW9SN24-F1
#
_entry.id   AF-A0AAW9SN24-F1
#
_cell.length_a   1.000
_cell.length_b   1.000
_cell.length_c   1.000
_cell.angle_alpha   90.00
_cell.angle_beta   90.00
_cell.angle_gamma   90.00
#
_symmetry.space_group_name_H-M   'P 1'
#
loop_
_entity.id
_entity.type
_entity.pdbx_description
1 polymer ?
#
loop_
_entity_poly.entity_id
_entity_poly.type
_entity_poly.pdbx_seq_one_letter_code
_entity_poly.pdbx_strand_id
1 'polypeptide(L)'
;MPPGAATPTPRSGWSRAATGLPLIALAVWSRVWLGWAALIPCVLVALWLWLNPRLFPAPRRFDGWMARGVLGERILVSFPDAIPVAHRRMARLLALAGLPGALVFAAGLWTLRLDWVVLGGALAALPKFWFIDRMGWLLADWRAAGRSEWEAP
;
A
#
# COMPACT_ATOMS: atom_id res chain seq x y z
N MET A 1 -13.58 12.11 18.15
CA MET A 1 -12.78 10.85 18.15
C MET A 1 -13.72 9.70 18.52
N PRO A 2 -13.50 8.45 18.04
CA PRO A 2 -13.32 7.39 19.02
C PRO A 2 -11.89 6.81 18.96
N PRO A 3 -11.24 6.64 20.13
CA PRO A 3 -9.91 6.05 20.27
C PRO A 3 -10.01 4.53 20.13
N GLY A 4 -9.21 3.93 19.25
CA GLY A 4 -9.06 2.47 19.20
C GLY A 4 -8.96 1.84 17.81
N ALA A 5 -9.33 2.53 16.73
CA ALA A 5 -9.14 1.99 15.39
C ALA A 5 -7.66 2.12 14.98
N ALA A 6 -6.97 0.98 14.85
CA ALA A 6 -5.60 0.89 14.37
C ALA A 6 -5.51 1.35 12.91
N THR A 7 -5.42 2.66 12.66
CA THR A 7 -5.18 3.20 11.33
C THR A 7 -3.72 2.97 10.93
N PRO A 8 -3.46 2.50 9.69
CA PRO A 8 -2.10 2.31 9.22
C PRO A 8 -1.32 3.63 9.26
N THR A 9 -0.11 3.55 9.79
CA THR A 9 0.72 4.71 10.09
C THR A 9 1.60 5.05 8.89
N PRO A 10 1.80 6.33 8.54
CA PRO A 10 2.76 6.78 7.53
C PRO A 10 4.12 6.05 7.56
N ARG A 11 4.67 5.85 8.77
CA ARG A 11 5.94 5.12 8.95
C ARG A 11 5.81 3.62 8.65
N SER A 12 4.70 2.99 9.05
CA SER A 12 4.42 1.61 8.64
C SER A 12 4.30 1.49 7.12
N GLY A 13 3.64 2.44 6.45
CA GLY A 13 3.52 2.49 4.99
C GLY A 13 4.89 2.49 4.29
N TRP A 14 5.78 3.39 4.69
CA TRP A 14 7.15 3.45 4.15
C TRP A 14 7.98 2.22 4.46
N SER A 15 7.89 1.69 5.69
CA SER A 15 8.65 0.49 6.06
C SER A 15 8.22 -0.73 5.23
N ARG A 16 6.94 -0.88 4.89
CA ARG A 16 6.45 -1.96 4.02
C ARG A 16 6.87 -1.77 2.56
N ALA A 17 6.83 -0.54 2.07
CA ALA A 17 7.33 -0.22 0.73
C ALA A 17 8.83 -0.55 0.60
N ALA A 18 9.62 -0.20 1.62
CA ALA A 18 11.06 -0.41 1.62
C ALA A 18 11.48 -1.87 1.91
N THR A 19 10.81 -2.56 2.84
CA THR A 19 11.22 -3.91 3.29
C THR A 19 10.41 -5.04 2.67
N GLY A 20 9.17 -4.82 2.24
CA GLY A 20 8.27 -5.90 1.79
C GLY A 20 8.74 -6.60 0.53
N LEU A 21 8.97 -5.85 -0.56
CA LEU A 21 9.42 -6.40 -1.84
C LEU A 21 10.79 -7.12 -1.76
N PRO A 22 11.86 -6.53 -1.17
CA PRO A 22 13.15 -7.21 -1.07
C PRO A 22 13.10 -8.45 -0.17
N LEU A 23 12.34 -8.44 0.92
CA LEU A 23 12.16 -9.63 1.76
C LEU A 23 11.41 -10.74 1.01
N ILE A 24 10.32 -10.44 0.30
CA ILE A 24 9.59 -11.42 -0.51
C ILE A 24 10.50 -12.03 -1.58
N ALA A 25 11.28 -11.19 -2.27
CA ALA A 25 12.22 -11.65 -3.28
C ALA A 25 13.28 -12.59 -2.68
N LEU A 26 13.88 -12.22 -1.54
CA LEU A 26 14.88 -13.03 -0.83
C LEU A 26 14.30 -14.37 -0.36
N ALA A 27 13.06 -14.35 0.16
CA ALA A 27 12.39 -15.54 0.66
C ALA A 27 12.09 -16.55 -0.43
N VAL A 28 11.59 -16.10 -1.57
CA VAL A 28 11.36 -16.99 -2.71
C VAL A 28 12.68 -17.47 -3.29
N TRP A 29 13.71 -16.62 -3.38
CA TRP A 29 15.01 -17.01 -3.93
C TRP A 29 15.72 -18.08 -3.08
N SER A 30 15.47 -18.09 -1.77
CA SER A 30 15.99 -19.13 -0.87
C SER A 30 15.67 -20.56 -1.35
N ARG A 31 14.61 -20.76 -2.16
CA ARG A 31 14.26 -22.07 -2.75
C ARG A 31 15.31 -22.68 -3.65
N VAL A 32 16.16 -21.84 -4.25
CA VAL A 32 17.27 -22.32 -5.10
C VAL A 32 18.32 -23.05 -4.27
N TRP A 33 18.48 -22.67 -3.00
CA TRP A 33 19.48 -23.22 -2.09
C TRP A 33 18.90 -24.23 -1.10
N LEU A 34 17.63 -24.07 -0.71
CA LEU A 34 17.01 -24.76 0.42
C LEU A 34 15.88 -25.74 0.03
N GLY A 35 15.46 -25.80 -1.25
CA GLY A 35 14.35 -26.66 -1.67
C GLY A 35 13.06 -26.36 -0.89
N TRP A 36 12.47 -27.36 -0.23
CA TRP A 36 11.26 -27.21 0.61
C TRP A 36 11.47 -26.32 1.84
N ALA A 37 12.69 -26.17 2.34
CA ALA A 37 12.97 -25.29 3.47
C ALA A 37 12.81 -23.79 3.13
N ALA A 38 12.57 -23.43 1.87
CA ALA A 38 12.20 -22.08 1.46
C ALA A 38 10.80 -21.63 1.93
N LEU A 39 9.97 -22.55 2.40
CA LEU A 39 8.74 -22.19 3.13
C LEU A 39 9.05 -21.40 4.40
N ILE A 40 10.18 -21.64 5.06
CA ILE A 40 10.57 -20.97 6.30
C ILE A 40 10.74 -19.45 6.10
N PRO A 41 11.58 -18.98 5.15
CA PRO A 41 11.69 -17.55 4.89
C PRO A 41 10.41 -16.96 4.30
N CYS A 42 9.62 -17.69 3.51
CA CYS A 42 8.30 -17.20 3.06
C CYS A 42 7.35 -16.93 4.24
N VAL A 43 7.30 -17.84 5.21
CA VAL A 43 6.50 -17.68 6.44
C VAL A 43 7.06 -16.53 7.28
N LEU A 44 8.37 -16.39 7.42
CA LEU A 44 9.01 -15.26 8.12
C LEU A 44 8.67 -13.91 7.50
N VAL A 45 8.62 -13.82 6.17
CA VAL A 45 8.25 -12.59 5.46
C VAL A 45 6.77 -12.29 5.60
N ALA A 46 5.90 -13.31 5.54
CA ALA A 46 4.48 -13.15 5.84
C ALA A 46 4.27 -12.69 7.29
N LEU A 47 5.02 -13.27 8.24
CA LEU A 47 5.01 -12.88 9.65
C LEU A 47 5.51 -11.45 9.83
N TRP A 48 6.57 -11.04 9.12
CA TRP A 48 7.08 -9.67 9.13
C TRP A 48 6.06 -8.68 8.57
N LEU A 49 5.42 -8.98 7.44
CA LEU A 49 4.36 -8.15 6.87
C LEU A 49 3.16 -8.02 7.81
N TRP A 50 2.86 -9.07 8.59
CA TRP A 50 1.80 -9.09 9.61
C TRP A 50 2.21 -8.35 10.91
N LEU A 51 3.47 -8.44 11.32
CA LEU A 51 3.98 -7.84 12.56
C LEU A 51 4.34 -6.36 12.40
N ASN A 52 4.81 -5.95 11.22
CA ASN A 52 5.16 -4.57 10.88
C ASN A 52 4.07 -3.53 11.22
N PRO A 53 2.78 -3.71 10.87
CA PRO A 53 1.69 -2.83 11.33
C PRO A 53 1.59 -2.68 12.85
N ARG A 54 1.84 -3.78 13.58
CA ARG A 54 1.64 -3.87 15.03
C ARG A 54 2.82 -3.28 15.80
N LEU A 55 4.00 -3.27 15.19
CA LEU A 55 5.22 -2.70 15.77
C LEU A 55 5.31 -1.18 15.64
N PHE A 56 4.61 -0.56 14.68
CA PHE A 56 4.64 0.89 14.47
C PHE A 56 3.34 1.55 14.93
N PRO A 57 3.25 2.04 16.19
CA PRO A 57 2.06 2.71 16.70
C PRO A 57 1.74 4.01 15.95
N ALA A 58 0.47 4.43 16.03
CA ALA A 58 -0.12 5.58 15.32
C ALA A 58 0.79 6.82 15.40
N PRO A 59 1.11 7.50 14.27
CA PRO A 59 1.97 8.65 14.31
C PRO A 59 1.23 9.83 14.93
N ARG A 60 1.96 10.61 15.72
CA ARG A 60 1.45 11.83 16.37
C ARG A 60 1.24 13.02 15.42
N ARG A 61 1.63 12.92 14.13
CA ARG A 61 1.56 14.01 13.13
C ARG A 61 1.16 13.48 11.75
N PHE A 62 0.24 14.17 11.07
CA PHE A 62 -0.39 13.76 9.81
C PHE A 62 0.09 14.59 8.60
N ASP A 63 1.32 15.09 8.66
CA ASP A 63 1.77 16.15 7.75
C ASP A 63 2.49 15.61 6.50
N GLY A 64 2.89 14.33 6.52
CA GLY A 64 3.66 13.68 5.46
C GLY A 64 2.81 13.22 4.26
N TRP A 65 3.43 13.06 3.08
CA TRP A 65 2.77 12.57 1.86
C TRP A 65 1.95 11.28 2.08
N MET A 66 2.51 10.32 2.82
CA MET A 66 1.81 9.07 3.17
C MET A 66 0.62 9.29 4.11
N ALA A 67 0.68 10.28 5.00
CA ALA A 67 -0.43 10.61 5.90
C ALA A 67 -1.60 11.21 5.12
N ARG A 68 -1.29 12.11 4.18
CA ARG A 68 -2.29 12.68 3.27
C ARG A 68 -2.97 11.61 2.43
N GLY A 69 -2.21 10.62 1.96
CA GLY A 69 -2.75 9.46 1.25
C GLY A 69 -3.76 8.65 2.08
N VAL A 70 -3.42 8.33 3.34
CA VAL A 70 -4.33 7.59 4.23
C VAL A 70 -5.59 8.40 4.57
N LEU A 71 -5.45 9.71 4.82
CA LEU A 71 -6.60 10.58 5.09
C LEU A 71 -7.53 10.70 3.88
N GLY A 72 -6.97 10.87 2.67
CA GLY A 72 -7.75 10.87 1.44
C GLY A 72 -8.48 9.55 1.19
N GLU A 73 -7.84 8.42 1.46
CA GLU A 73 -8.48 7.09 1.37
C GLU A 73 -9.66 6.96 2.35
N ARG A 74 -9.52 7.47 3.58
CA ARG A 74 -10.62 7.50 4.55
C ARG A 74 -11.79 8.36 4.07
N ILE A 75 -11.51 9.52 3.48
CA ILE A 75 -12.55 10.38 2.88
C ILE A 75 -13.25 9.62 1.75
N LEU A 76 -12.51 8.97 0.86
CA LEU A 76 -13.04 8.17 -0.24
C LEU A 76 -14.03 7.08 0.22
N VAL A 77 -13.72 6.40 1.32
CA VAL A 77 -14.54 5.33 1.89
C VAL A 77 -15.71 5.86 2.72
N SER A 78 -15.49 6.94 3.49
CA SER A 78 -16.47 7.45 4.44
C SER A 78 -17.54 8.33 3.77
N PHE A 79 -17.16 9.03 2.70
CA PHE A 79 -18.02 10.00 2.02
C PHE A 79 -18.06 9.80 0.51
N PRO A 80 -18.38 8.59 0.02
CA PRO A 80 -18.31 8.29 -1.41
C PRO A 80 -19.17 9.23 -2.25
N ASP A 81 -20.32 9.69 -1.74
CA ASP A 81 -21.28 10.50 -2.49
C ASP A 81 -20.96 12.00 -2.50
N ALA A 82 -20.21 12.48 -1.50
CA ALA A 82 -19.76 13.87 -1.43
C ALA A 82 -18.53 14.15 -2.31
N ILE A 83 -18.01 13.12 -2.99
CA ILE A 83 -16.77 13.14 -3.77
C ILE A 83 -17.09 13.03 -5.26
N PRO A 84 -16.43 13.85 -6.11
CA PRO A 84 -16.53 13.75 -7.56
C PRO A 84 -16.30 12.33 -8.07
N VAL A 85 -17.15 11.89 -9.00
CA VAL A 85 -17.09 10.53 -9.61
C VAL A 85 -15.70 10.26 -10.22
N ALA A 86 -15.01 11.29 -10.70
CA ALA A 86 -13.66 11.20 -11.25
C ALA A 86 -12.65 10.60 -10.26
N HIS A 87 -12.68 11.04 -8.99
CA HIS A 87 -11.78 10.51 -7.94
C HIS A 87 -12.06 9.03 -7.64
N ARG A 88 -13.34 8.65 -7.57
CA ARG A 88 -13.76 7.24 -7.40
C ARG A 88 -13.37 6.34 -8.57
N ARG A 89 -13.45 6.86 -9.80
CA ARG A 89 -13.06 6.12 -11.01
C ARG A 89 -11.54 5.96 -11.07
N MET A 90 -10.78 7.03 -10.79
CA MET A 90 -9.32 7.02 -10.72
C MET A 90 -8.81 5.99 -9.69
N ALA A 91 -9.40 5.99 -8.49
CA ALA A 91 -9.07 5.03 -7.43
C ALA A 91 -9.20 3.57 -7.89
N ARG A 92 -10.33 3.24 -8.53
CA ARG A 92 -10.58 1.88 -9.07
C ARG A 92 -9.63 1.53 -10.21
N LEU A 93 -9.40 2.45 -11.14
CA LEU A 93 -8.49 2.22 -12.27
C LEU A 93 -7.06 1.95 -11.79
N LEU A 94 -6.57 2.73 -10.82
CA LEU A 94 -5.23 2.54 -10.25
C LEU A 94 -5.12 1.23 -9.46
N ALA A 95 -6.16 0.82 -8.75
CA ALA A 95 -6.21 -0.47 -8.09
C ALA A 95 -6.14 -1.63 -9.10
N LEU A 96 -6.89 -1.55 -10.20
CA LEU A 96 -6.87 -2.55 -11.27
C LEU A 96 -5.56 -2.55 -12.05
N ALA A 97 -4.95 -1.38 -12.26
CA ALA A 97 -3.68 -1.24 -12.97
C ALA A 97 -2.50 -1.94 -12.26
N GLY A 98 -2.60 -2.16 -10.94
CA GLY A 98 -1.61 -2.94 -10.19
C GLY A 98 -1.70 -4.45 -10.41
N LEU A 99 -2.85 -4.98 -10.87
CA LEU A 99 -3.06 -6.42 -11.02
C LEU A 99 -2.11 -7.09 -12.04
N PRO A 100 -1.92 -6.54 -13.26
CA PRO A 100 -0.96 -7.12 -14.21
C PRO A 100 0.46 -7.17 -13.65
N GLY A 101 0.90 -6.12 -12.94
CA GLY A 101 2.20 -6.09 -12.28
C GLY A 101 2.34 -7.19 -11.22
N ALA A 102 1.29 -7.40 -10.41
CA ALA A 102 1.27 -8.48 -9.42
C ALA A 102 1.35 -9.88 -10.07
N LEU A 103 0.69 -10.08 -11.22
CA LEU A 103 0.77 -11.33 -11.99
C LEU A 103 2.18 -11.56 -12.55
N VAL A 104 2.80 -10.53 -13.14
CA VAL A 104 4.19 -10.61 -13.64
C VAL A 104 5.17 -10.87 -12.49
N PHE A 105 4.95 -10.25 -11.33
CA PHE A 105 5.75 -10.48 -10.13
C PHE A 105 5.64 -11.94 -9.66
N ALA A 106 4.42 -12.46 -9.57
CA ALA A 106 4.18 -13.86 -9.20
C ALA A 106 4.79 -14.84 -10.21
N ALA A 107 4.69 -14.55 -11.51
CA ALA A 107 5.32 -15.34 -12.56
C ALA A 107 6.86 -15.30 -12.48
N GLY A 108 7.45 -14.13 -12.19
CA GLY A 108 8.89 -13.99 -11.97
C GLY A 108 9.38 -14.79 -10.78
N LEU A 109 8.61 -14.80 -9.69
CA LEU A 109 8.89 -15.61 -8.50
C LEU A 109 8.75 -17.12 -8.78
N TRP A 110 7.75 -17.51 -9.56
CA TRP A 110 7.54 -18.90 -9.97
C TRP A 110 8.70 -19.42 -10.83
N THR A 111 9.13 -18.61 -11.79
CA THR A 111 10.18 -18.93 -12.78
C THR A 111 11.60 -18.58 -12.32
N LEU A 112 11.75 -18.00 -11.12
CA LEU A 112 13.04 -17.55 -10.56
C LEU A 112 13.79 -16.54 -11.43
N ARG A 113 13.04 -15.69 -12.16
CA ARG A 113 13.56 -14.65 -13.05
C ARG A 113 13.57 -13.29 -12.37
N LEU A 114 14.76 -12.84 -11.96
CA LEU A 114 14.92 -11.56 -11.25
C LEU A 114 14.39 -10.37 -12.04
N ASP A 115 14.62 -10.36 -13.35
CA ASP A 115 14.14 -9.32 -14.26
C ASP A 115 12.61 -9.20 -14.22
N TRP A 116 11.90 -10.33 -14.15
CA TRP A 116 10.44 -10.37 -14.04
C TRP A 116 9.94 -9.99 -12.65
N VAL A 117 10.68 -10.37 -11.60
CA VAL A 117 10.39 -9.96 -10.21
C VAL A 117 10.54 -8.45 -10.05
N VAL A 118 11.62 -7.86 -10.55
CA VAL A 118 11.84 -6.41 -10.48
C VAL A 118 10.80 -5.67 -11.31
N LEU A 119 10.57 -6.10 -12.56
CA LEU A 119 9.58 -5.49 -13.46
C LEU A 119 8.17 -5.58 -12.90
N GLY A 120 7.73 -6.77 -12.49
CA GLY A 120 6.41 -6.98 -11.91
C GLY A 120 6.21 -6.21 -10.60
N GLY A 121 7.23 -6.17 -9.75
CA GLY A 121 7.23 -5.40 -8.51
C GLY A 121 7.08 -3.90 -8.78
N ALA A 122 7.83 -3.37 -9.73
CA ALA A 122 7.71 -1.97 -10.16
C ALA A 122 6.33 -1.68 -10.76
N LEU A 123 5.84 -2.53 -11.66
CA LEU A 123 4.52 -2.40 -12.30
C LEU A 123 3.36 -2.48 -11.28
N ALA A 124 3.51 -3.26 -10.20
CA ALA A 124 2.52 -3.32 -9.14
C ALA A 124 2.60 -2.12 -8.17
N ALA A 125 3.81 -1.64 -7.90
CA ALA A 125 4.06 -0.58 -6.93
C ALA A 125 3.73 0.82 -7.47
N LEU A 126 4.05 1.11 -8.74
CA LEU A 126 3.84 2.42 -9.35
C LEU A 126 2.37 2.89 -9.31
N PRO A 127 1.36 2.08 -9.71
CA PRO A 127 -0.04 2.46 -9.58
C PRO A 127 -0.47 2.71 -8.13
N LYS A 128 0.12 1.96 -7.19
CA LYS A 128 -0.17 2.11 -5.76
C LYS A 128 0.40 3.42 -5.20
N PHE A 129 1.62 3.81 -5.57
CA PHE A 129 2.18 5.10 -5.19
C PHE A 129 1.42 6.26 -5.84
N TRP A 130 1.01 6.10 -7.10
CA TRP A 130 0.17 7.09 -7.76
C TRP A 130 -1.21 7.20 -7.10
N PHE A 131 -1.80 6.09 -6.66
CA PHE A 131 -3.04 6.11 -5.88
C PHE A 131 -2.91 6.97 -4.62
N ILE A 132 -1.83 6.78 -3.85
CA ILE A 132 -1.55 7.58 -2.65
C ILE A 132 -1.42 9.06 -3.01
N ASP A 133 -0.73 9.38 -4.09
CA ASP A 133 -0.62 10.77 -4.55
C ASP A 133 -2.01 11.36 -4.82
N ARG A 134 -2.86 10.65 -5.59
CA ARG A 134 -4.24 11.05 -5.89
C ARG A 134 -5.10 11.24 -4.64
N MET A 135 -4.91 10.43 -3.60
CA MET A 135 -5.58 10.63 -2.32
C MET A 135 -5.12 11.90 -1.60
N GLY A 136 -3.86 12.31 -1.80
CA GLY A 136 -3.37 13.62 -1.35
C GLY A 136 -4.08 14.80 -2.05
N TRP A 137 -4.34 14.68 -3.35
CA TRP A 137 -5.14 15.67 -4.10
C TRP A 137 -6.60 15.70 -3.64
N LEU A 138 -7.22 14.53 -3.43
CA LEU A 138 -8.58 14.43 -2.90
C LEU A 138 -8.70 15.14 -1.54
N LEU A 139 -7.72 14.96 -0.65
CA LEU A 139 -7.68 15.65 0.64
C LEU A 139 -7.54 17.18 0.47
N ALA A 140 -6.73 17.64 -0.48
CA ALA A 140 -6.59 19.06 -0.77
C ALA A 140 -7.90 19.66 -1.30
N ASP A 141 -8.57 18.99 -2.24
CA ASP A 141 -9.89 19.39 -2.76
C ASP A 141 -10.95 19.40 -1.65
N TRP A 142 -10.91 18.41 -0.75
CA TRP A 142 -11.83 18.33 0.39
C TRP A 142 -11.68 19.53 1.33
N ARG A 143 -10.43 19.88 1.68
CA ARG A 143 -10.12 21.03 2.54
C ARG A 143 -10.40 22.37 1.85
N ALA A 144 -10.14 22.48 0.55
CA ALA A 144 -10.46 23.67 -0.24
C ALA A 144 -11.97 23.95 -0.29
N ALA A 145 -12.79 22.91 -0.22
CA ALA A 145 -14.24 23.03 -0.09
C ALA A 145 -14.72 23.41 1.33
N GLY A 146 -13.80 23.73 2.25
CA GLY A 146 -14.11 24.13 3.63
C GLY A 146 -14.57 22.98 4.54
N ARG A 147 -14.43 21.73 4.10
CA ARG A 147 -14.90 20.55 4.85
C ARG A 147 -13.81 20.07 5.79
N SER A 148 -14.18 19.83 7.06
CA SER A 148 -13.29 19.16 7.99
C SER A 148 -13.22 17.67 7.66
N GLU A 149 -12.13 17.02 8.04
CA GLU A 149 -11.87 15.60 7.74
C GLU A 149 -12.72 14.66 8.63
N TRP A 150 -13.56 15.23 9.50
CA TRP A 150 -14.34 14.58 10.55
C TRP A 150 -15.83 14.95 10.55
N GLU A 151 -16.23 15.99 9.83
CA GLU A 151 -17.62 16.36 9.65
C GLU A 151 -18.05 15.97 8.24
N ALA A 152 -19.05 15.08 8.18
CA ALA A 152 -19.85 14.94 6.97
C ALA A 152 -20.56 16.29 6.69
N PRO A 153 -20.82 16.63 5.42
CA PRO A 153 -21.72 17.75 5.12
C PRO A 153 -23.11 17.56 5.75
#